data_AF-A0AA42ZU90-F1
#
_entry.id   AF-A0AA42ZU90-F1
#
_cell.length_a   1.000
_cell.length_b   1.000
_cell.length_c   1.000
_cell.angle_alpha   90.00
_cell.angle_beta   90.00
_cell.angle_gamma   90.00
#
_symmetry.space_group_name_H-M   'P 1'
#
loop_
_entity.id
_entity.type
_entity.pdbx_description
1 polymer ?
#
loop_
_entity_poly.entity_id
_entity_poly.type
_entity_poly.pdbx_seq_one_letter_code
_entity_poly.pdbx_strand_id
1 'polypeptide(L)'
;YPVSNAQEFHNYEGQFPVGEELALEIVRDKSDKTLEVEVLELASLDGEAVDYRLTGGRFEELPLKQRTTRFRGVLLSRLEPDSLLARRGLRPGDIITGCNRVSIQDLEEFKVVIESVRGSLFLEVRREGSDYVVRLD
;
A
#
# COMPACT_ATOMS: atom_id res chain seq x y z
N TYR A 1 -16.61 -5.85 -21.62
CA TYR A 1 -16.19 -7.23 -21.92
C TYR A 1 -17.03 -8.19 -21.10
N PRO A 2 -17.50 -9.32 -21.66
CA PRO A 2 -18.09 -10.36 -20.82
C PRO A 2 -17.03 -10.88 -19.84
N VAL A 3 -17.41 -11.04 -18.58
CA VAL A 3 -16.52 -11.53 -17.51
C VAL A 3 -17.06 -12.86 -17.02
N SER A 4 -16.31 -13.94 -17.26
CA SER A 4 -16.74 -15.30 -16.96
C SER A 4 -16.16 -15.82 -15.64
N ASN A 5 -15.09 -15.19 -15.14
CA ASN A 5 -14.43 -15.57 -13.88
C ASN A 5 -13.64 -14.39 -13.26
N ALA A 6 -13.19 -14.57 -12.02
CA ALA A 6 -12.46 -13.54 -11.27
C ALA A 6 -11.10 -13.17 -11.86
N GLN A 7 -10.36 -14.12 -12.44
CA GLN A 7 -9.07 -13.85 -13.05
C GLN A 7 -9.21 -12.97 -14.29
N GLU A 8 -10.24 -13.21 -15.09
CA GLU A 8 -10.56 -12.43 -16.27
C GLU A 8 -10.92 -10.98 -15.89
N PHE A 9 -11.70 -10.79 -14.82
CA PHE A 9 -11.96 -9.47 -14.26
C PHE A 9 -10.67 -8.72 -13.90
N HIS A 10 -9.75 -9.39 -13.20
CA HIS A 10 -8.47 -8.79 -12.81
C HIS A 10 -7.58 -8.44 -14.00
N ASN A 11 -7.63 -9.23 -15.07
CA ASN A 11 -6.88 -8.95 -16.28
C ASN A 11 -7.45 -7.72 -17.02
N TYR A 12 -8.78 -7.53 -17.00
CA TYR A 12 -9.41 -6.35 -17.60
C TYR A 12 -9.18 -5.10 -16.76
N GLU A 13 -9.27 -5.18 -15.43
CA GLU A 13 -8.98 -4.08 -14.52
C GLU A 13 -7.62 -3.41 -14.83
N GLY A 14 -6.58 -4.21 -15.08
CA GLY A 14 -5.24 -3.69 -15.40
C GLY A 14 -5.07 -3.08 -16.79
N GLN A 15 -6.11 -3.09 -17.64
CA GLN A 15 -6.07 -2.49 -18.99
C GLN A 15 -6.64 -1.07 -19.01
N PHE A 16 -7.35 -0.67 -17.96
CA PHE A 16 -7.93 0.66 -17.86
C PHE A 16 -6.96 1.62 -17.17
N PRO A 17 -6.74 2.82 -17.71
CA PRO A 17 -5.97 3.87 -17.06
C PRO A 17 -6.68 4.41 -15.81
N VAL A 18 -5.88 4.96 -14.90
CA VAL A 18 -6.36 5.72 -13.75
C VAL A 18 -7.18 6.94 -14.21
N GLY A 19 -8.27 7.22 -13.50
CA GLY A 19 -9.22 8.30 -13.75
C GLY A 19 -10.30 7.95 -14.78
N GLU A 20 -10.30 6.74 -15.35
CA GLU A 20 -11.35 6.32 -16.27
C GLU A 20 -12.63 5.92 -15.51
N GLU A 21 -13.76 6.46 -15.96
CA GLU A 21 -15.09 6.03 -15.53
C GLU A 21 -15.55 4.83 -16.36
N LEU A 22 -15.97 3.76 -15.67
CA LEU A 22 -16.39 2.50 -16.27
C LEU A 22 -17.81 2.16 -15.84
N ALA A 23 -18.63 1.74 -16.80
CA ALA A 23 -19.93 1.14 -16.53
C ALA A 23 -19.74 -0.38 -16.34
N LEU A 24 -19.98 -0.87 -15.12
CA LEU A 24 -19.99 -2.29 -14.78
C LEU A 24 -21.42 -2.82 -14.75
N GLU A 25 -21.72 -3.74 -15.66
CA GLU A 25 -22.94 -4.53 -15.60
C GLU A 25 -22.73 -5.73 -14.66
N ILE A 26 -23.53 -5.82 -13.60
CA ILE A 26 -23.45 -6.89 -12.60
C ILE A 26 -24.81 -7.53 -12.39
N VAL A 27 -24.80 -8.80 -11.98
CA VAL A 27 -26.00 -9.48 -11.47
C VAL A 27 -25.95 -9.48 -9.95
N ARG A 28 -26.94 -8.85 -9.31
CA ARG A 28 -27.10 -8.87 -7.84
C ARG A 28 -28.57 -9.11 -7.51
N ASP A 29 -28.83 -10.06 -6.61
CA ASP A 29 -30.19 -10.46 -6.22
C ASP A 29 -31.06 -10.94 -7.40
N LYS A 30 -30.43 -11.59 -8.41
CA LYS A 30 -31.05 -12.03 -9.67
C LYS A 30 -31.55 -10.90 -10.58
N SER A 31 -31.08 -9.67 -10.39
CA SER A 31 -31.38 -8.55 -11.27
C SER A 31 -30.09 -7.95 -11.83
N ASP A 32 -30.13 -7.59 -13.11
CA ASP A 32 -29.05 -6.85 -13.76
C ASP A 32 -29.03 -5.41 -13.22
N LYS A 33 -27.84 -4.94 -12.88
CA LYS A 33 -27.59 -3.58 -12.39
C LYS A 33 -26.37 -3.03 -13.10
N THR A 34 -26.43 -1.77 -13.49
CA THR A 34 -25.26 -1.02 -14.00
C THR A 34 -24.73 -0.14 -12.88
N LEU A 35 -23.43 -0.23 -12.62
CA LEU A 35 -22.71 0.61 -11.67
C LEU A 35 -21.69 1.44 -12.43
N GLU A 36 -21.70 2.74 -12.24
CA GLU A 36 -20.59 3.61 -12.65
C GLU A 36 -19.51 3.56 -11.57
N VAL A 37 -18.28 3.26 -11.97
CA VAL A 37 -17.12 3.19 -11.08
C VAL A 37 -15.96 3.96 -11.70
N GLU A 38 -15.12 4.54 -10.87
CA GLU A 38 -13.89 5.23 -11.31
C GLU A 38 -12.67 4.36 -10.96
N VAL A 39 -11.73 4.24 -11.90
CA VAL A 39 -10.44 3.60 -11.64
C VAL A 39 -9.55 4.58 -10.89
N LEU A 40 -9.33 4.35 -9.59
CA LEU A 40 -8.54 5.26 -8.77
C LEU A 40 -7.07 4.82 -8.67
N GLU A 41 -6.18 5.80 -8.60
CA GLU A 41 -4.79 5.57 -8.16
C GLU A 41 -4.80 5.18 -6.68
N LEU A 42 -3.90 4.29 -6.29
CA LEU A 42 -3.64 4.08 -4.86
C LEU A 42 -3.01 5.34 -4.29
N ALA A 43 -3.52 5.76 -3.12
CA ALA A 43 -2.92 6.87 -2.39
C ALA A 43 -1.43 6.56 -2.16
N SER A 44 -0.60 7.58 -2.31
CA SER A 44 0.85 7.47 -2.15
C SER A 44 1.39 8.67 -1.38
N LEU A 45 2.54 8.46 -0.74
CA LEU A 45 3.20 9.40 0.13
C LEU A 45 4.72 9.28 -0.06
N ASP A 46 5.37 10.40 -0.35
CA ASP A 46 6.82 10.46 -0.37
C ASP A 46 7.34 10.51 1.08
N GLY A 47 8.25 9.60 1.43
CA GLY A 47 8.73 9.43 2.80
C GLY A 47 9.38 10.69 3.37
N GLU A 48 10.10 11.44 2.53
CA GLU A 48 10.73 12.71 2.90
C GLU A 48 9.73 13.77 3.41
N ALA A 49 8.48 13.73 2.93
CA ALA A 49 7.43 14.64 3.37
C ALA A 49 6.94 14.36 4.80
N VAL A 50 7.24 13.17 5.34
CA VAL A 50 6.83 12.73 6.68
C VAL A 50 7.99 12.85 7.66
N ASP A 51 9.14 12.28 7.29
CA ASP A 51 10.34 12.27 8.13
C ASP A 51 11.59 12.11 7.26
N TYR A 52 12.62 12.92 7.53
CA TYR A 52 13.88 12.91 6.78
C TYR A 52 14.57 11.53 6.74
N ARG A 53 14.34 10.66 7.74
CA ARG A 53 14.90 9.30 7.78
C ARG A 53 14.28 8.36 6.76
N LEU A 54 13.12 8.73 6.22
CA LEU A 54 12.41 7.97 5.18
C LEU A 54 12.71 8.48 3.76
N THR A 55 13.65 9.43 3.61
CA THR A 55 14.05 9.98 2.32
C THR A 55 14.47 8.87 1.35
N GLY A 56 13.99 9.00 0.11
CA GLY A 56 14.19 8.02 -0.96
C GLY A 56 13.21 6.83 -0.94
N GLY A 57 12.29 6.76 0.03
CA GLY A 57 11.19 5.80 0.03
C GLY A 57 9.87 6.41 -0.46
N ARG A 58 9.14 5.69 -1.32
CA ARG A 58 7.75 5.99 -1.67
C ARG A 58 6.83 4.94 -1.07
N PHE A 59 5.84 5.41 -0.33
CA PHE A 59 4.92 4.60 0.42
C PHE A 59 3.54 4.68 -0.21
N GLU A 60 2.86 3.55 -0.34
CA GLU A 60 1.57 3.42 -0.99
C GLU A 60 0.58 2.67 -0.11
N GLU A 61 -0.68 2.99 -0.32
CA GLU A 61 -1.78 2.28 0.31
C GLU A 61 -1.76 0.81 -0.13
N LEU A 62 -1.92 -0.12 0.81
CA LEU A 62 -1.84 -1.53 0.48
C LEU A 62 -3.02 -1.93 -0.43
N PRO A 63 -2.79 -2.54 -1.62
CA PRO A 63 -3.86 -2.92 -2.52
C PRO A 63 -4.86 -3.86 -1.85
N LEU A 64 -6.15 -3.73 -2.18
CA LEU A 64 -7.23 -4.55 -1.57
C LEU A 64 -6.98 -6.06 -1.66
N LYS A 65 -6.33 -6.53 -2.73
CA LYS A 65 -5.98 -7.96 -2.93
C LYS A 65 -4.95 -8.47 -1.91
N GLN A 66 -4.11 -7.58 -1.39
CA GLN A 66 -3.09 -7.89 -0.38
C GLN A 66 -3.59 -7.62 1.04
N ARG A 67 -4.64 -6.81 1.19
CA ARG A 67 -5.33 -6.64 2.47
C ARG A 67 -6.05 -7.94 2.82
N THR A 68 -5.82 -8.44 4.03
CA THR A 68 -6.63 -9.54 4.58
C THR A 68 -7.28 -9.08 5.88
N THR A 69 -8.27 -9.80 6.39
CA THR A 69 -8.95 -9.45 7.66
C THR A 69 -7.97 -9.37 8.85
N ARG A 70 -6.77 -9.93 8.73
CA ARG A 70 -5.70 -9.87 9.75
C ARG A 70 -4.48 -9.06 9.33
N PHE A 71 -4.48 -8.48 8.13
CA PHE A 71 -3.28 -7.90 7.55
C PHE A 71 -3.58 -6.57 6.85
N ARG A 72 -3.00 -5.53 7.43
CA ARG A 72 -3.05 -4.13 7.01
C ARG A 72 -1.65 -3.53 7.18
N GLY A 73 -1.41 -2.39 6.55
CA GLY A 73 -0.12 -1.73 6.56
C GLY A 73 0.07 -0.88 5.32
N VAL A 74 1.29 -0.39 5.17
CA VAL A 74 1.68 0.50 4.08
C VAL A 74 2.76 -0.16 3.24
N LEU A 75 2.58 -0.18 1.93
CA LEU A 75 3.51 -0.76 0.98
C LEU A 75 4.66 0.22 0.72
N LEU A 76 5.91 -0.23 0.83
CA LEU A 76 7.05 0.46 0.24
C LEU A 76 7.09 0.13 -1.26
N SER A 77 6.54 1.01 -2.09
CA SER A 77 6.40 0.77 -3.54
C SER A 77 7.68 1.07 -4.32
N ARG A 78 8.45 2.06 -3.88
CA ARG A 78 9.72 2.44 -4.48
C ARG A 78 10.76 2.76 -3.42
N LEU A 79 12.01 2.47 -3.75
CA LEU A 79 13.14 2.78 -2.91
C LEU A 79 14.34 3.19 -3.75
N GLU A 80 14.94 4.33 -3.41
CA GLU A 80 16.18 4.78 -4.01
C GLU A 80 17.36 3.92 -3.51
N PRO A 81 18.23 3.41 -4.41
CA PRO A 81 19.30 2.47 -4.07
C PRO A 81 20.30 2.95 -3.00
N ASP A 82 20.51 4.26 -2.89
CA ASP A 82 21.48 4.86 -1.97
C ASP A 82 20.87 5.42 -0.68
N SER A 83 19.55 5.30 -0.52
CA SER A 83 18.82 5.79 0.65
C SER A 83 19.22 5.07 1.94
N LEU A 84 18.95 5.72 3.09
CA LEU A 84 19.12 5.09 4.40
C LEU A 84 18.34 3.77 4.50
N LEU A 85 17.10 3.77 4.00
CA LEU A 85 16.22 2.60 3.99
C LEU A 85 16.84 1.42 3.23
N ALA A 86 17.40 1.67 2.03
CA ALA A 86 18.06 0.63 1.23
C ALA A 86 19.30 0.07 1.95
N ARG A 87 20.13 0.95 2.53
CA ARG A 87 21.32 0.55 3.32
C ARG A 87 20.96 -0.26 4.55
N ARG A 88 19.75 -0.07 5.10
CA ARG A 88 19.21 -0.82 6.24
C ARG A 88 18.46 -2.10 5.81
N GLY A 89 18.46 -2.43 4.51
CA GLY A 89 17.97 -3.69 3.98
C GLY A 89 16.49 -3.71 3.58
N LEU A 90 15.81 -2.56 3.61
CA LEU A 90 14.47 -2.46 3.02
C LEU A 90 14.53 -2.65 1.51
N ARG A 91 13.42 -3.10 0.94
CA ARG A 91 13.25 -3.34 -0.49
C ARG A 91 11.84 -2.95 -0.92
N PRO A 92 11.65 -2.54 -2.19
CA PRO A 92 10.31 -2.46 -2.76
C PRO A 92 9.55 -3.78 -2.55
N GLY A 93 8.28 -3.69 -2.15
CA GLY A 93 7.47 -4.84 -1.75
C GLY A 93 7.41 -5.10 -0.24
N ASP A 94 8.23 -4.40 0.55
CA ASP A 94 8.11 -4.41 2.01
C ASP A 94 6.81 -3.77 2.46
N ILE A 95 6.20 -4.34 3.50
CA ILE A 95 4.97 -3.81 4.07
C ILE A 95 5.25 -3.36 5.49
N ILE A 96 5.10 -2.06 5.73
CA ILE A 96 5.24 -1.47 7.06
C ILE A 96 3.95 -1.73 7.83
N THR A 97 4.07 -2.49 8.91
CA THR A 97 2.94 -2.89 9.76
C THR A 97 2.89 -2.15 11.09
N GLY A 98 3.96 -1.43 11.42
CA GLY A 98 4.04 -0.67 12.65
C GLY A 98 5.32 0.16 12.76
N CYS A 99 5.35 1.03 13.75
CA CYS A 99 6.52 1.78 14.13
C CYS A 99 6.57 1.92 15.65
N ASN A 100 7.72 1.66 16.26
CA ASN A 100 7.93 1.74 17.71
C ASN A 100 6.83 1.04 18.54
N ARG A 101 6.37 -0.16 18.12
CA ARG A 101 5.31 -0.96 18.76
C ARG A 101 3.90 -0.38 18.64
N VAL A 102 3.71 0.63 17.79
CA VAL A 102 2.39 1.15 17.41
C VAL A 102 2.04 0.59 16.04
N SER A 103 0.90 -0.08 15.94
CA SER A 103 0.41 -0.65 14.68
C SER A 103 0.08 0.44 13.68
N ILE A 104 0.35 0.16 12.40
CA ILE A 104 0.01 1.03 11.27
C ILE A 104 -0.86 0.23 10.32
N GLN A 105 -2.05 0.73 10.03
CA GLN A 105 -3.02 0.05 9.17
C GLN A 105 -3.11 0.65 7.76
N ASP A 106 -2.80 1.92 7.61
CA ASP A 106 -2.94 2.69 6.38
C ASP A 106 -1.96 3.87 6.35
N LEU A 107 -1.97 4.63 5.24
CA LEU A 107 -1.09 5.78 5.06
C LEU A 107 -1.34 6.92 6.06
N GLU A 108 -2.57 7.11 6.53
CA GLU A 108 -2.89 8.17 7.49
C GLU A 108 -2.28 7.85 8.85
N GLU A 109 -2.49 6.63 9.36
CA GLU A 109 -1.85 6.15 10.57
C GLU A 109 -0.33 6.14 10.44
N PHE A 110 0.20 5.72 9.29
CA PHE A 110 1.65 5.74 9.03
C PHE A 110 2.23 7.13 9.25
N LYS A 111 1.63 8.15 8.62
CA LYS A 111 2.08 9.53 8.75
C LYS A 111 2.04 9.99 10.21
N VAL A 112 0.90 9.84 10.88
CA VAL A 112 0.70 10.28 12.27
C VAL A 112 1.67 9.60 13.23
N VAL A 113 1.83 8.27 13.11
CA VAL A 113 2.71 7.50 13.98
C VAL A 113 4.16 7.93 13.78
N ILE A 114 4.63 8.06 12.55
CA ILE A 114 6.02 8.44 12.26
C ILE A 114 6.33 9.86 12.76
N GLU A 115 5.47 10.84 12.48
CA GLU A 115 5.66 12.24 12.92
C GLU A 115 5.71 12.39 14.45
N SER A 116 5.07 11.46 15.18
CA SER A 116 5.06 11.44 16.64
C SER A 116 6.37 10.94 17.26
N VAL A 117 7.22 10.25 16.50
CA VAL A 117 8.44 9.61 17.01
C VAL A 117 9.47 10.66 17.39
N ARG A 118 9.95 10.58 18.64
CA ARG A 118 11.10 11.35 19.14
C ARG A 118 12.26 10.39 19.39
N GLY A 119 13.44 10.68 18.83
CA GLY A 119 14.61 9.80 18.92
C GLY A 119 14.56 8.67 17.89
N SER A 120 15.12 7.50 18.22
CA SER A 120 15.23 6.36 17.30
C SER A 120 13.87 5.88 16.77
N LEU A 121 13.83 5.61 15.46
CA LEU A 121 12.65 5.11 14.76
C LEU A 121 12.88 3.64 14.38
N PHE A 122 11.94 2.78 14.75
CA PHE A 122 11.97 1.36 14.47
C PHE A 122 10.75 0.99 13.65
N LEU A 123 10.95 0.66 12.37
CA LEU A 123 9.90 0.16 11.51
C LEU A 123 9.72 -1.34 11.74
N GLU A 124 8.49 -1.76 11.95
CA GLU A 124 8.08 -3.17 11.90
C GLU A 124 7.64 -3.47 10.47
N VAL A 125 8.31 -4.44 9.84
CA VAL A 125 8.21 -4.72 8.42
C VAL A 125 7.89 -6.20 8.21
N ARG A 126 6.98 -6.47 7.28
CA ARG A 126 6.72 -7.80 6.75
C ARG A 126 7.18 -7.91 5.30
N ARG A 127 7.89 -8.99 4.99
CA ARG A 127 8.27 -9.39 3.63
C ARG A 127 8.00 -10.88 3.45
N GLU A 128 7.19 -11.24 2.45
CA GLU A 128 6.91 -12.64 2.09
C GLU A 128 6.50 -13.53 3.29
N GLY A 129 5.75 -12.97 4.23
CA GLY A 129 5.28 -13.66 5.45
C GLY A 129 6.28 -13.69 6.61
N SER A 130 7.49 -13.15 6.45
CA SER A 130 8.48 -12.98 7.52
C SER A 130 8.43 -11.57 8.10
N ASP A 131 8.51 -11.46 9.43
CA ASP A 131 8.54 -10.19 10.15
C ASP A 131 9.95 -9.84 10.61
N TYR A 132 10.34 -8.58 10.47
CA TYR A 132 11.59 -8.05 10.99
C TYR A 132 11.44 -6.57 11.37
N VAL A 133 12.41 -6.07 12.15
CA VAL A 133 12.43 -4.68 12.60
C VAL A 133 13.64 -3.98 12.00
N VAL A 134 13.43 -2.78 11.49
CA VAL A 134 14.49 -1.93 10.97
C VAL A 134 14.61 -0.68 11.82
N ARG A 135 15.80 -0.48 12.39
CA ARG A 135 16.15 0.75 13.09
C ARG A 135 16.64 1.80 12.09
N LEU A 136 16.10 3.02 12.17
CA LEU A 136 16.45 4.19 11.39
C LEU A 136 16.87 5.32 12.34
N ASP A 137 18.17 5.56 12.40
CA ASP A 137 18.83 6.67 13.10
C ASP A 137 19.89 7.28 12.19
#